data_AF-A0AA37MEC3-F1
#
_entry.id   AF-A0AA37MEC3-F1
#
_cell.length_a   1.000
_cell.length_b   1.000
_cell.length_c   1.000
_cell.angle_alpha   90.00
_cell.angle_beta   90.00
_cell.angle_gamma   90.00
#
_symmetry.space_group_name_H-M   'P 1'
#
loop_
_entity.id
_entity.type
_entity.pdbx_description
1 polymer ?
#
loop_
_entity_poly.entity_id
_entity_poly.type
_entity_poly.pdbx_seq_one_letter_code
_entity_poly.pdbx_strand_id
1 'polypeptide(L)'
;MKTKDNAKAVTNAAYHRSYFDWGRNMQVVRKGYGEIAMTEGELARFFGVTWKKLNHRLQIIMKSSNLHPDERGAGEEDIYANGQLKGYAPLYPIPIIIALSFQLDSTEAHLFREYICERLQKSASVITPIFLLGNTNN
;
A
#
# COMPACT_ATOMS: atom_id res chain seq x y z
N MET A 1 -16.94 29.91 34.99
CA MET A 1 -15.92 28.85 35.13
C MET A 1 -16.58 27.50 35.01
N LYS A 2 -16.44 26.82 33.85
CA LYS A 2 -16.60 25.37 33.63
C LYS A 2 -16.06 25.06 32.21
N THR A 3 -14.76 24.73 32.20
CA THR A 3 -14.04 23.76 31.36
C THR A 3 -14.77 23.27 30.10
N LYS A 4 -14.39 23.70 28.89
CA LYS A 4 -13.36 23.07 28.01
C LYS A 4 -13.26 21.57 28.25
N ASP A 5 -13.72 20.74 27.30
CA ASP A 5 -13.12 19.40 26.96
C ASP A 5 -13.83 18.61 25.83
N ASN A 6 -14.71 19.24 25.04
CA ASN A 6 -15.39 18.56 23.92
C ASN A 6 -14.85 18.93 22.52
N ALA A 7 -13.81 19.78 22.42
CA ALA A 7 -13.19 20.13 21.14
C ALA A 7 -12.10 19.15 20.66
N LYS A 8 -11.70 18.16 21.47
CA LYS A 8 -10.70 17.14 21.09
C LYS A 8 -11.30 15.84 20.53
N ALA A 9 -12.62 15.73 20.47
CA ALA A 9 -13.29 14.51 20.01
C ALA A 9 -13.65 14.53 18.50
N VAL A 10 -13.46 15.65 17.80
CA VAL A 10 -13.95 15.82 16.41
C VAL A 10 -12.84 15.71 15.34
N THR A 11 -11.58 15.47 15.72
CA THR A 11 -10.46 15.43 14.74
C THR A 11 -9.47 14.29 15.00
N ASN A 12 -9.94 13.06 15.18
CA ASN A 12 -9.07 11.85 15.21
C ASN A 12 -9.71 10.62 14.51
N ALA A 13 -10.83 10.80 13.81
CA ALA A 13 -11.47 9.76 13.00
C ALA A 13 -11.08 9.84 11.51
N ALA A 14 -10.13 10.71 11.16
CA ALA A 14 -9.63 10.88 9.81
C ALA A 14 -8.42 9.94 9.60
N TYR A 15 -8.59 8.94 8.73
CA TYR A 15 -7.52 8.20 8.02
C TYR A 15 -6.54 7.34 8.84
N HIS A 16 -6.99 6.22 9.42
CA HIS A 16 -6.05 5.11 9.59
C HIS A 16 -5.82 4.41 8.23
N ARG A 17 -5.06 5.06 7.34
CA ARG A 17 -4.54 4.43 6.12
C ARG A 17 -3.83 3.13 6.50
N SER A 18 -3.96 2.12 5.66
CA SER A 18 -3.15 0.91 5.83
C SER A 18 -1.80 1.07 5.16
N TYR A 19 -0.80 0.36 5.67
CA TYR A 19 0.50 0.21 5.02
C TYR A 19 1.04 -1.21 5.20
N PHE A 20 2.04 -1.57 4.39
CA PHE A 20 2.75 -2.84 4.52
C PHE A 20 4.00 -2.70 5.38
N ASP A 21 4.25 -3.72 6.17
CA ASP A 21 5.43 -3.84 7.04
C ASP A 21 5.93 -5.29 7.02
N TRP A 22 7.13 -5.53 7.53
CA TRP A 22 7.70 -6.87 7.68
C TRP A 22 7.42 -7.41 9.09
N GLY A 23 6.68 -8.50 9.14
CA GLY A 23 6.52 -9.32 10.33
C GLY A 23 7.77 -10.14 10.65
N ARG A 24 7.71 -10.89 11.76
CA ARG A 24 8.73 -11.90 12.06
C ARG A 24 8.79 -12.91 10.91
N ASN A 25 9.99 -13.43 10.64
CA ASN A 25 10.27 -14.33 9.51
C ASN A 25 10.06 -13.72 8.12
N MET A 26 10.15 -12.38 7.99
CA MET A 26 10.05 -11.69 6.70
C MET A 26 8.71 -11.92 5.97
N GLN A 27 7.63 -12.05 6.73
CA GLN A 27 6.27 -12.07 6.21
C GLN A 27 5.76 -10.65 5.95
N VAL A 28 5.09 -10.40 4.83
CA VAL A 28 4.37 -9.13 4.61
C VAL A 28 3.15 -9.05 5.54
N VAL A 29 3.07 -7.99 6.33
CA VAL A 29 1.97 -7.71 7.28
C VAL A 29 1.29 -6.40 6.88
N ARG A 30 -0.04 -6.39 6.80
CA ARG A 30 -0.83 -5.17 6.68
C ARG A 30 -1.05 -4.56 8.07
N LYS A 31 -0.69 -3.30 8.24
CA LYS A 31 -1.00 -2.48 9.42
C LYS A 31 -2.11 -1.50 9.07
N GLY A 32 -3.08 -1.30 9.95
CA GLY A 32 -4.23 -0.43 9.71
C GLY A 32 -5.42 -1.12 9.03
N TYR A 33 -6.54 -0.40 8.94
CA TYR A 33 -7.80 -0.91 8.39
C TYR A 33 -8.26 -0.18 7.11
N GLY A 34 -7.71 1.00 6.81
CA GLY A 34 -8.05 1.79 5.61
C GLY A 34 -7.39 1.28 4.33
N GLU A 35 -7.48 2.05 3.25
CA GLU A 35 -6.80 1.72 1.99
C GLU A 35 -5.28 1.67 2.14
N ILE A 36 -4.62 0.83 1.34
CA ILE A 36 -3.17 0.68 1.40
C ILE A 36 -2.53 1.85 0.65
N ALA A 37 -1.83 2.67 1.40
CA ALA A 37 -1.14 3.85 0.92
C ALA A 37 0.12 4.05 1.77
N MET A 38 1.28 4.21 1.12
CA MET A 38 2.58 4.33 1.79
C MET A 38 3.27 5.65 1.44
N THR A 39 3.96 6.24 2.39
CA THR A 39 4.85 7.39 2.15
C THR A 39 6.17 6.94 1.54
N GLU A 40 6.91 7.90 0.99
CA GLU A 40 8.29 7.74 0.51
C GLU A 40 9.21 7.00 1.51
N GLY A 41 9.15 7.39 2.78
CA GLY A 41 9.98 6.82 3.84
C GLY A 41 9.59 5.38 4.18
N GLU A 42 8.29 5.08 4.21
CA GLU A 42 7.78 3.73 4.44
C GLU A 42 8.14 2.81 3.27
N LEU A 43 8.04 3.29 2.03
CA LEU A 43 8.45 2.54 0.85
C LEU A 43 9.94 2.18 0.89
N ALA A 44 10.80 3.14 1.25
CA ALA A 44 12.24 2.90 1.31
C ALA A 44 12.60 1.86 2.38
N ARG A 45 11.96 1.95 3.55
CA ARG A 45 12.12 0.98 4.64
C ARG A 45 11.57 -0.40 4.25
N PHE A 46 10.37 -0.43 3.67
CA PHE A 46 9.72 -1.67 3.27
C PHE A 46 10.51 -2.41 2.21
N PHE A 47 11.07 -1.74 1.20
CA PHE A 47 11.86 -2.42 0.19
C PHE A 47 13.34 -2.61 0.58
N GLY A 48 13.76 -2.20 1.77
CA GLY A 48 15.16 -2.33 2.21
C GLY A 48 16.15 -1.57 1.31
N VAL A 49 15.71 -0.47 0.68
CA VAL A 49 16.53 0.29 -0.27
C VAL A 49 16.78 1.72 0.20
N THR A 50 17.90 2.29 -0.25
CA THR A 50 18.17 3.70 -0.04
C THR A 50 17.13 4.59 -0.72
N TRP A 51 16.84 5.74 -0.10
CA TRP A 51 15.97 6.76 -0.67
C TRP A 51 16.34 7.12 -2.11
N LYS A 52 17.64 7.28 -2.39
CA LYS A 52 18.14 7.61 -3.73
C LYS A 52 17.76 6.55 -4.78
N LYS A 53 17.90 5.26 -4.46
CA LYS A 53 17.54 4.16 -5.37
C LYS A 53 16.02 4.14 -5.59
N LEU A 54 15.24 4.30 -4.53
CA LEU A 54 13.79 4.32 -4.60
C LEU A 54 13.26 5.49 -5.43
N ASN A 55 13.68 6.71 -5.12
CA ASN A 55 13.21 7.93 -5.77
C ASN A 55 13.45 7.88 -7.28
N HIS A 56 14.63 7.41 -7.73
CA HIS A 56 14.90 7.29 -9.17
C HIS A 56 13.90 6.37 -9.89
N ARG A 57 13.57 5.21 -9.30
CA ARG A 57 12.59 4.27 -9.85
C ARG A 57 11.17 4.82 -9.78
N LEU A 58 10.80 5.42 -8.66
CA LEU A 58 9.50 6.04 -8.46
C LEU A 58 9.24 7.15 -9.49
N GLN A 59 10.23 8.00 -9.77
CA GLN A 59 10.15 9.03 -10.80
C GLN A 59 9.96 8.44 -12.21
N ILE A 60 10.61 7.31 -12.51
CA ILE A 60 10.39 6.58 -13.77
C ILE A 60 8.93 6.14 -13.84
N ILE A 61 8.39 5.48 -12.80
CA ILE A 61 6.98 5.04 -12.76
C ILE A 61 6.05 6.24 -12.95
N MET A 62 6.27 7.35 -12.24
CA MET A 62 5.42 8.54 -12.35
C MET A 62 5.43 9.18 -13.74
N LYS A 63 6.57 9.11 -14.45
CA LYS A 63 6.73 9.73 -15.78
C LYS A 63 6.36 8.79 -16.94
N SER A 64 6.63 7.50 -16.81
CA SER A 64 6.57 6.53 -17.91
C SER A 64 5.52 5.44 -17.74
N SER A 65 4.75 5.44 -16.65
CA SER A 65 3.71 4.42 -16.47
C SER A 65 2.52 4.65 -17.39
N ASN A 66 1.95 3.55 -17.89
CA ASN A 66 0.63 3.51 -18.54
C ASN A 66 -0.51 3.58 -17.51
N LEU A 67 -0.21 3.88 -16.24
CA LEU A 67 -1.21 3.97 -15.16
C LEU A 67 -2.13 5.17 -15.42
N HIS A 68 -3.44 4.98 -15.24
CA HIS A 68 -4.42 6.06 -15.36
C HIS A 68 -4.07 7.16 -14.34
N PRO A 69 -4.27 8.46 -14.64
CA PRO A 69 -3.95 9.54 -13.70
C PRO A 69 -4.50 9.32 -12.28
N ASP A 70 -5.69 8.74 -12.17
CA ASP A 70 -6.36 8.43 -10.89
C ASP A 70 -5.71 7.28 -10.09
N GLU A 71 -4.85 6.47 -10.73
CA GLU A 71 -4.12 5.38 -10.07
C GLU A 71 -2.77 5.84 -9.49
N ARG A 72 -2.37 7.10 -9.77
CA ARG A 72 -1.04 7.63 -9.42
C ARG A 72 -0.96 8.30 -8.06
N GLY A 73 -2.09 8.70 -7.48
CA GLY A 73 -2.12 9.43 -6.20
C GLY A 73 -3.19 8.90 -5.27
N ALA A 74 -2.82 8.62 -4.02
CA ALA A 74 -3.75 8.25 -2.94
C ALA A 74 -4.06 9.44 -2.02
N GLY A 75 -3.84 10.67 -2.49
CA GLY A 75 -3.83 11.88 -1.67
C GLY A 75 -2.47 12.13 -1.01
N GLU A 76 -2.49 12.88 0.09
CA GLU A 76 -1.29 13.29 0.82
C GLU A 76 -1.52 13.11 2.33
N GLU A 77 -0.45 12.87 3.09
CA GLU A 77 -0.46 12.80 4.55
C GLU A 77 0.12 14.07 5.15
N ASP A 78 -0.61 14.69 6.08
CA ASP A 78 -0.17 15.87 6.80
C ASP A 78 1.08 15.60 7.63
N ILE A 79 2.13 16.40 7.42
CA ILE A 79 3.35 16.37 8.23
C ILE A 79 3.23 17.45 9.30
N TYR A 80 3.13 17.03 10.56
CA TYR A 80 3.17 17.93 11.71
C TYR A 80 4.56 17.93 12.37
N ALA A 81 5.09 19.12 12.65
CA ALA A 81 6.26 19.28 13.53
C ALA A 81 5.97 20.36 14.57
N ASN A 82 6.25 20.06 15.84
CA ASN A 82 5.94 20.93 16.98
C ASN A 82 4.46 21.36 17.03
N GLY A 83 3.55 20.47 16.62
CA GLY A 83 2.10 20.73 16.61
C GLY A 83 1.62 21.69 15.51
N GLN A 84 2.50 22.12 14.60
CA GLN A 84 2.14 22.90 13.42
C GLN A 84 2.23 22.06 12.15
N LEU A 85 1.28 22.25 11.24
CA LEU A 85 1.36 21.70 9.89
C LEU A 85 2.59 22.29 9.18
N LYS A 86 3.50 21.42 8.73
CA LYS A 86 4.75 21.79 8.05
C LYS A 86 4.77 21.42 6.58
N GLY A 87 3.86 20.59 6.12
CA GLY A 87 3.74 20.21 4.73
C GLY A 87 2.90 18.96 4.58
N TYR A 88 2.94 18.40 3.37
CA TYR A 88 2.20 17.22 2.99
C TYR A 88 3.16 16.20 2.36
N ALA A 89 3.04 14.94 2.74
CA ALA A 89 3.78 13.82 2.17
C ALA A 89 2.89 13.10 1.14
N PRO A 90 3.33 12.93 -0.12
CA PRO A 90 2.57 12.14 -1.07
C PRO A 90 2.35 10.70 -0.59
N LEU A 91 1.15 10.19 -0.79
CA LEU A 91 0.78 8.82 -0.50
C LEU A 91 0.71 7.99 -1.78
N TYR A 92 1.45 6.88 -1.79
CA TYR A 92 1.54 5.99 -2.93
C TYR A 92 0.62 4.77 -2.74
N PRO A 93 -0.40 4.60 -3.62
CA PRO A 93 -1.34 3.50 -3.51
C PRO A 93 -0.72 2.15 -3.90
N ILE A 94 -1.44 1.06 -3.61
CA ILE A 94 -1.01 -0.30 -3.91
C ILE A 94 -0.52 -0.55 -5.36
N PRO A 95 -1.07 0.06 -6.43
CA PRO A 95 -0.52 -0.13 -7.78
C PRO A 95 0.92 0.38 -7.90
N ILE A 96 1.27 1.49 -7.24
CA ILE A 96 2.63 2.03 -7.23
C ILE A 96 3.57 1.15 -6.42
N ILE A 97 3.10 0.64 -5.29
CA ILE A 97 3.88 -0.30 -4.46
C ILE A 97 4.21 -1.57 -5.27
N ILE A 98 3.22 -2.12 -5.99
CA ILE A 98 3.42 -3.27 -6.87
C ILE A 98 4.40 -2.92 -7.99
N ALA A 99 4.21 -1.82 -8.71
CA ALA A 99 5.10 -1.40 -9.79
C ALA A 99 6.55 -1.22 -9.32
N LEU A 100 6.75 -0.59 -8.16
CA LEU A 100 8.07 -0.42 -7.54
C LEU A 100 8.75 -1.76 -7.27
N SER A 101 7.99 -2.76 -6.82
CA SER A 101 8.55 -4.09 -6.55
C SER A 101 9.17 -4.76 -7.79
N PHE A 102 8.72 -4.43 -9.00
CA PHE A 102 9.31 -4.93 -10.25
C PHE A 102 10.50 -4.08 -10.74
N GLN A 103 10.65 -2.86 -10.24
CA GLN A 103 11.77 -1.98 -10.59
C GLN A 103 12.93 -2.02 -9.59
N LEU A 104 12.69 -2.59 -8.41
CA LEU A 104 13.66 -2.72 -7.35
C LEU A 104 14.23 -4.14 -7.30
N ASP A 105 15.56 -4.18 -7.33
CA ASP A 105 16.33 -5.38 -7.08
C ASP A 105 16.77 -5.36 -5.62
N SER A 106 15.91 -5.91 -4.75
CA SER A 106 16.15 -6.16 -3.32
C SER A 106 15.44 -7.45 -2.88
N THR A 107 15.87 -8.00 -1.74
CA THR A 107 15.29 -9.25 -1.19
C THR A 107 13.83 -9.02 -0.79
N GLU A 108 13.55 -7.87 -0.18
CA GLU A 108 12.23 -7.42 0.23
C GLU A 108 11.29 -7.26 -0.98
N ALA A 109 11.79 -6.71 -2.09
CA ALA A 109 11.02 -6.61 -3.32
C ALA A 109 10.68 -7.99 -3.89
N HIS A 110 11.62 -8.94 -3.83
CA HIS A 110 11.37 -10.32 -4.26
C HIS A 110 10.30 -11.01 -3.42
N LEU A 111 10.43 -10.96 -2.08
CA LEU A 111 9.46 -11.54 -1.15
C LEU A 111 8.08 -10.90 -1.27
N PHE A 112 8.02 -9.58 -1.55
CA PHE A 112 6.75 -8.93 -1.79
C PHE A 112 6.09 -9.41 -3.10
N ARG A 113 6.86 -9.63 -4.17
CA ARG A 113 6.32 -10.22 -5.41
C ARG A 113 5.78 -11.64 -5.16
N GLU A 114 6.47 -12.46 -4.40
CA GLU A 114 5.98 -13.79 -3.99
C GLU A 114 4.67 -13.69 -3.20
N TYR A 115 4.61 -12.79 -2.20
CA TYR A 115 3.40 -12.53 -1.43
C TYR A 115 2.20 -12.14 -2.32
N ILE A 116 2.40 -11.25 -3.30
CA ILE A 116 1.34 -10.85 -4.23
C ILE A 116 0.90 -12.04 -5.09
N CYS A 117 1.83 -12.81 -5.64
CA CYS A 117 1.52 -14.01 -6.42
C CYS A 117 0.72 -15.03 -5.60
N GLU A 118 1.15 -15.33 -4.38
CA GLU A 118 0.41 -16.23 -3.49
C GLU A 118 -0.99 -15.71 -3.20
N ARG A 119 -1.14 -14.40 -2.92
CA ARG A 119 -2.42 -13.77 -2.63
C ARG A 119 -3.40 -13.87 -3.81
N LEU A 120 -2.89 -13.70 -5.04
CA LEU A 120 -3.67 -13.81 -6.27
C LEU A 120 -4.00 -15.28 -6.62
N GLN A 121 -3.05 -16.19 -6.43
CA GLN A 121 -3.26 -17.62 -6.68
C GLN A 121 -4.25 -18.22 -5.68
N LYS A 122 -4.15 -17.87 -4.39
CA LYS A 122 -5.12 -18.29 -3.35
C LYS A 122 -6.54 -17.79 -3.65
N SER A 123 -6.71 -16.62 -4.27
CA SER A 123 -8.03 -16.19 -4.75
C SER A 123 -8.54 -16.99 -5.95
N ALA A 124 -7.66 -17.45 -6.85
CA ALA A 124 -8.05 -18.28 -7.99
C ALA A 124 -8.43 -19.71 -7.58
N SER A 125 -7.83 -20.27 -6.52
CA SER A 125 -8.17 -21.61 -5.99
C SER A 125 -9.53 -21.69 -5.28
N VAL A 126 -10.20 -20.56 -5.01
CA VAL A 126 -11.54 -20.50 -4.40
C VAL A 126 -12.65 -20.38 -5.47
N ILE A 127 -12.29 -20.47 -6.76
CA ILE A 127 -13.29 -20.62 -7.83
C ILE A 127 -13.86 -22.04 -7.73
N THR A 128 -15.02 -22.19 -7.07
CA THR A 128 -15.78 -23.44 -7.07
C THR A 128 -16.06 -23.85 -8.51
N PRO A 129 -15.52 -24.99 -9.01
CA PRO A 129 -15.85 -25.44 -10.35
C PRO A 129 -17.34 -25.78 -10.40
N ILE A 130 -18.10 -25.08 -11.24
CA ILE A 130 -19.48 -25.44 -11.55
C ILE A 130 -19.41 -26.65 -12.50
N PHE A 131 -19.56 -27.85 -11.96
CA PHE A 131 -19.77 -29.04 -12.77
C PHE A 131 -21.21 -29.03 -13.29
N LEU A 132 -21.37 -28.75 -14.59
CA LEU A 132 -22.63 -29.02 -15.28
C LEU A 132 -22.65 -30.51 -15.63
N LEU A 133 -23.26 -31.32 -14.76
CA LEU A 133 -23.55 -32.72 -15.07
C LEU A 133 -24.72 -32.76 -16.06
N GLY A 134 -24.41 -32.90 -17.35
CA GLY A 134 -25.43 -33.09 -18.37
C GLY A 134 -26.14 -34.43 -18.15
N ASN A 135 -27.42 -34.39 -17.79
CA ASN A 135 -28.19 -35.61 -17.59
C ASN A 135 -28.50 -36.22 -18.96
N THR A 136 -27.83 -37.32 -19.30
CA THR A 136 -28.12 -38.11 -20.50
C THR A 136 -29.23 -39.11 -20.15
N ASN A 137 -30.46 -38.60 -20.06
CA ASN A 137 -31.63 -39.47 -20.08
C ASN A 137 -31.96 -39.75 -21.55
N ASN A 138 -31.58 -40.95 -22.01
CA ASN A 138 -32.07 -41.56 -23.25
C ASN A 138 -33.57 -41.87 -23.17
#